data_AF-A0A7V9L6D2-F1
#
_entry.id   AF-A0A7V9L6D2-F1
#
_cell.length_a   1.000
_cell.length_b   1.000
_cell.length_c   1.000
_cell.angle_alpha   90.00
_cell.angle_beta   90.00
_cell.angle_gamma   90.00
#
_symmetry.space_group_name_H-M   'P 1'
#
loop_
_entity.id
_entity.type
_entity.pdbx_description
1 polymer ?
#
loop_
_entity_poly.entity_id
_entity_poly.type
_entity_poly.pdbx_seq_one_letter_code
_entity_poly.pdbx_strand_id
1 'polypeptide(L)'
;MKRRTALIAFVILGVAGPTDAAPPTIRCDDLSTEDLVVDGVLDDWQGKPIAKVGSANEGTIELRCSWDGTALALALRFDDDRIVRVRSGKAHEDKVDIKISAGGRPTVASVKPGNAIAKAAITKPPRSAIADSLQPKGFQIEAKFPATTLAGFSASTPSLTLEIAFHDSDQATGGDDTDLVYAATIELGDRKDLLDDFLKTVKLKRNDVRLDTLAEVDPDRKGKERVVAGGNVIGVITDKFAFVSLPAAKPADVLAVELLPLGNRGQSIVAARVRQAGNGGTRELLMLWTVWSGQLEPLASIETRKQVGANVLEA
;
A
#
# COMPACT_ATOMS: atom_id res chain seq x y z
N MET A 1 -13.02 -58.95 45.71
CA MET A 1 -12.75 -57.49 45.57
C MET A 1 -12.58 -57.14 44.10
N LYS A 2 -13.58 -56.53 43.46
CA LYS A 2 -13.49 -56.04 42.07
C LYS A 2 -13.34 -54.52 42.11
N ARG A 3 -12.19 -53.99 41.69
CA ARG A 3 -11.98 -52.54 41.51
C ARG A 3 -12.45 -52.15 40.10
N ARG A 4 -13.40 -51.21 40.03
CA ARG A 4 -13.83 -50.56 38.78
C ARG A 4 -13.02 -49.26 38.65
N THR A 5 -12.26 -49.14 37.57
CA THR A 5 -11.54 -47.91 37.19
C THR A 5 -12.45 -47.10 36.28
N ALA A 6 -12.86 -45.91 36.72
CA ALA A 6 -13.63 -44.98 35.90
C ALA A 6 -12.66 -44.10 35.10
N LEU A 7 -12.77 -44.13 33.77
CA LEU A 7 -12.06 -43.24 32.86
C LEU A 7 -12.88 -41.94 32.74
N ILE A 8 -12.32 -40.82 33.16
CA ILE A 8 -12.92 -39.49 32.97
C ILE A 8 -12.36 -38.92 31.67
N ALA A 9 -13.23 -38.74 30.68
CA ALA A 9 -12.90 -38.06 29.43
C ALA A 9 -13.11 -36.55 29.60
N PHE A 10 -12.02 -35.78 29.58
CA PHE A 10 -12.07 -34.31 29.50
C PHE A 10 -12.32 -33.92 28.04
N VAL A 11 -13.51 -33.37 27.75
CA VAL A 11 -13.80 -32.70 26.48
C VAL A 11 -13.34 -31.25 26.62
N ILE A 12 -12.26 -30.89 25.93
CA ILE A 12 -11.79 -29.51 25.81
C ILE A 12 -12.57 -28.87 24.66
N LEU A 13 -13.55 -28.02 24.98
CA LEU A 13 -14.16 -27.12 24.00
C LEU A 13 -13.17 -25.99 23.69
N GLY A 14 -12.55 -26.05 22.51
CA GLY A 14 -11.76 -24.94 21.98
C GLY A 14 -12.66 -23.78 21.57
N VAL A 15 -12.53 -22.64 22.25
CA VAL A 15 -13.15 -21.39 21.83
C VAL A 15 -12.31 -20.84 20.68
N ALA A 16 -12.84 -20.89 19.45
CA ALA A 16 -12.24 -20.20 18.32
C ALA A 16 -12.45 -18.70 18.51
N GLY A 17 -11.37 -17.96 18.79
CA GLY A 17 -11.41 -16.51 18.79
C GLY A 17 -11.73 -15.96 17.39
N PRO A 18 -12.22 -14.71 17.29
CA PRO A 18 -12.44 -14.07 16.00
C PRO A 18 -11.11 -14.06 15.24
N THR A 19 -11.10 -14.68 14.07
CA THR A 19 -10.00 -14.54 13.12
C THR A 19 -10.06 -13.12 12.57
N ASP A 20 -9.08 -12.28 12.91
CA ASP A 20 -8.87 -11.00 12.24
C ASP A 20 -8.69 -11.27 10.74
N ALA A 21 -9.76 -11.05 9.99
CA ALA A 21 -9.70 -11.10 8.54
C ALA A 21 -8.82 -9.94 8.07
N ALA A 22 -7.91 -10.22 7.14
CA ALA A 22 -7.13 -9.16 6.50
C ALA A 22 -8.09 -8.12 5.87
N PRO A 23 -7.74 -6.82 5.90
CA PRO A 23 -8.55 -5.79 5.27
C PRO A 23 -8.87 -6.13 3.80
N PRO A 24 -10.09 -5.85 3.32
CA PRO A 24 -10.44 -6.09 1.92
C PRO A 24 -9.52 -5.29 0.99
N THR A 25 -9.23 -5.88 -0.17
CA THR A 25 -8.59 -5.16 -1.28
C THR A 25 -9.67 -4.64 -2.24
N ILE A 26 -9.61 -3.36 -2.56
CA ILE A 26 -10.53 -2.68 -3.47
C ILE A 26 -9.78 -2.06 -4.65
N ARG A 27 -10.45 -1.89 -5.79
CA ARG A 27 -9.94 -1.16 -6.94
C ARG A 27 -10.83 0.07 -7.16
N CYS A 28 -10.20 1.23 -7.27
CA CYS A 28 -10.89 2.46 -7.64
C CYS A 28 -11.26 2.43 -9.12
N ASP A 29 -12.22 3.26 -9.53
CA ASP A 29 -12.43 3.53 -10.94
C ASP A 29 -11.28 4.40 -11.51
N ASP A 30 -11.21 4.47 -12.84
CA ASP A 30 -10.20 5.23 -13.57
C ASP A 30 -10.77 6.59 -14.04
N LEU A 31 -11.67 7.20 -13.26
CA LEU A 31 -12.23 8.52 -13.58
C LEU A 31 -11.15 9.60 -13.46
N SER A 32 -11.01 10.45 -14.47
CA SER A 32 -10.11 11.61 -14.41
C SER A 32 -10.36 12.46 -13.16
N THR A 33 -9.36 12.61 -12.29
CA THR A 33 -9.51 13.43 -11.08
C THR A 33 -9.33 14.92 -11.37
N GLU A 34 -8.92 15.28 -12.59
CA GLU A 34 -8.91 16.66 -13.07
C GLU A 34 -10.32 17.20 -13.29
N ASP A 35 -11.24 16.33 -13.74
CA ASP A 35 -12.62 16.67 -14.04
C ASP A 35 -13.52 16.64 -12.79
N LEU A 36 -13.07 16.00 -11.71
CA LEU A 36 -13.77 15.96 -10.43
C LEU A 36 -13.73 17.33 -9.72
N VAL A 37 -14.91 17.93 -9.55
CA VAL A 37 -15.11 19.11 -8.73
C VAL A 37 -15.31 18.66 -7.29
N VAL A 38 -14.42 19.10 -6.38
CA VAL A 38 -14.52 18.75 -4.95
C VAL A 38 -15.32 19.85 -4.25
N ASP A 39 -16.63 19.66 -4.14
CA ASP A 39 -17.56 20.62 -3.52
C ASP A 39 -18.44 20.01 -2.41
N GLY A 40 -18.31 18.70 -2.18
CA GLY A 40 -19.02 17.97 -1.14
C GLY A 40 -20.30 17.31 -1.66
N VAL A 41 -20.61 17.42 -2.95
CA VAL A 41 -21.78 16.81 -3.60
C VAL A 41 -21.32 15.67 -4.51
N LEU A 42 -21.97 14.52 -4.42
CA LEU A 42 -21.53 13.32 -5.16
C LEU A 42 -22.12 13.20 -6.58
N ASP A 43 -22.39 14.29 -7.28
CA ASP A 43 -23.07 14.29 -8.58
C ASP A 43 -22.15 13.92 -9.76
N ASP A 44 -20.86 14.25 -9.66
CA ASP A 44 -19.82 13.81 -10.61
C ASP A 44 -19.55 12.29 -10.51
N TRP A 45 -19.95 11.64 -9.42
CA TRP A 45 -19.65 10.24 -9.13
C TRP A 45 -20.69 9.30 -9.71
N GLN A 46 -20.25 8.44 -10.64
CA GLN A 46 -21.12 7.46 -11.28
C GLN A 46 -21.09 6.10 -10.56
N GLY A 47 -22.15 5.32 -10.74
CA GLY A 47 -22.20 3.93 -10.27
C GLY A 47 -22.49 3.74 -8.77
N LYS A 48 -22.39 2.47 -8.35
CA LYS A 48 -22.69 2.04 -6.98
C LYS A 48 -21.45 2.22 -6.09
N PRO A 49 -21.63 2.40 -4.76
CA PRO A 49 -20.52 2.36 -3.83
C PRO A 49 -19.73 1.06 -4.00
N ILE A 50 -18.40 1.16 -3.94
CA ILE A 50 -17.50 0.01 -4.01
C ILE A 50 -17.37 -0.70 -2.66
N ALA A 51 -17.70 0.00 -1.58
CA ALA A 51 -17.79 -0.57 -0.24
C ALA A 51 -18.89 0.11 0.58
N LYS A 52 -19.46 -0.65 1.50
CA LYS A 52 -20.40 -0.17 2.52
C LYS A 52 -20.13 -0.88 3.84
N VAL A 53 -20.02 -0.14 4.93
CA VAL A 53 -19.89 -0.66 6.30
C VAL A 53 -20.89 0.02 7.22
N GLY A 54 -21.22 -0.63 8.34
CA GLY A 54 -22.19 -0.14 9.31
C GLY A 54 -23.60 -0.67 9.08
N SER A 55 -24.54 -0.16 9.87
CA SER A 55 -25.95 -0.56 9.85
C SER A 55 -26.83 0.69 9.86
N ALA A 56 -28.09 0.56 9.45
CA ALA A 56 -28.99 1.73 9.34
C ALA A 56 -29.24 2.47 10.67
N ASN A 57 -28.94 1.84 11.81
CA ASN A 57 -29.18 2.38 13.14
C ASN A 57 -27.91 2.83 13.88
N GLU A 58 -26.72 2.48 13.37
CA GLU A 58 -25.41 2.74 14.01
C GLU A 58 -24.49 3.55 13.08
N GLY A 59 -25.11 4.21 12.11
CA GLY A 59 -24.44 4.88 11.00
C GLY A 59 -23.94 3.93 9.92
N THR A 60 -23.80 4.48 8.70
CA THR A 60 -23.16 3.75 7.59
C THR A 60 -22.13 4.60 6.89
N ILE A 61 -21.05 3.96 6.39
CA ILE A 61 -20.09 4.58 5.49
C ILE A 61 -20.25 3.92 4.13
N GLU A 62 -20.54 4.71 3.10
CA GLU A 62 -20.45 4.28 1.70
C GLU A 62 -19.25 4.95 1.03
N LEU A 63 -18.42 4.14 0.37
CA LEU A 63 -17.20 4.58 -0.30
C LEU A 63 -17.34 4.43 -1.81
N ARG A 64 -16.91 5.46 -2.54
CA ARG A 64 -16.47 5.44 -3.93
C ARG A 64 -15.06 6.02 -4.00
N CYS A 65 -14.25 5.56 -4.95
CA CYS A 65 -12.94 6.16 -5.18
C CYS A 65 -12.54 6.10 -6.63
N SER A 66 -11.74 7.09 -7.03
CA SER A 66 -11.06 7.15 -8.32
C SER A 66 -9.55 7.27 -8.13
N TRP A 67 -8.80 6.63 -9.02
CA TRP A 67 -7.35 6.80 -9.14
C TRP A 67 -6.97 6.96 -10.61
N ASP A 68 -6.33 8.08 -10.95
CA ASP A 68 -5.89 8.39 -12.32
C ASP A 68 -4.37 8.35 -12.51
N GLY A 69 -3.63 7.84 -11.51
CA GLY A 69 -2.17 7.85 -11.49
C GLY A 69 -1.56 9.13 -10.89
N THR A 70 -2.32 10.21 -10.75
CA THR A 70 -1.84 11.52 -10.25
C THR A 70 -2.47 11.92 -8.93
N ALA A 71 -3.71 11.50 -8.67
CA ALA A 71 -4.39 11.72 -7.39
C ALA A 71 -5.35 10.58 -7.05
N LEU A 72 -5.56 10.39 -5.75
CA LEU A 72 -6.64 9.57 -5.22
C LEU A 72 -7.81 10.49 -4.86
N ALA A 73 -8.96 10.27 -5.49
CA ALA A 73 -10.21 10.92 -5.12
C ALA A 73 -11.10 9.93 -4.35
N LEU A 74 -11.77 10.42 -3.31
CA LEU A 74 -12.71 9.67 -2.49
C LEU A 74 -14.04 10.42 -2.44
N ALA A 75 -15.13 9.68 -2.56
CA ALA A 75 -16.49 10.12 -2.27
C ALA A 75 -17.05 9.26 -1.16
N LEU A 76 -17.38 9.91 -0.06
CA LEU A 76 -17.86 9.28 1.16
C LEU A 76 -19.26 9.79 1.46
N ARG A 77 -20.15 8.86 1.75
CA ARG A 77 -21.48 9.18 2.29
C ARG A 77 -21.62 8.54 3.66
N PHE A 78 -22.07 9.35 4.60
CA PHE A 78 -22.36 8.96 5.97
C PHE A 78 -23.85 9.09 6.17
N ASP A 79 -24.52 7.98 6.48
CA ASP A 79 -25.89 8.05 6.98
C ASP A 79 -25.81 8.18 8.50
N ASP A 80 -26.41 9.23 9.03
CA ASP A 80 -26.46 9.60 10.44
C ASP A 80 -27.75 10.41 10.65
N ASP A 81 -28.51 10.11 11.70
CA ASP A 81 -29.78 10.78 11.98
C ASP A 81 -29.59 12.15 12.66
N ARG A 82 -28.41 12.40 13.24
CA ARG A 82 -28.13 13.65 13.95
C ARG A 82 -26.66 14.02 13.94
N ILE A 83 -26.40 15.16 13.30
CA ILE A 83 -25.05 15.76 13.31
C ILE A 83 -24.82 16.65 14.55
N VAL A 84 -24.02 16.18 15.50
CA VAL A 84 -23.57 16.88 16.70
C VAL A 84 -22.34 17.75 16.43
N ARG A 85 -22.56 19.08 16.49
CA ARG A 85 -21.52 20.10 16.39
C ARG A 85 -21.68 21.18 17.46
N VAL A 86 -20.56 21.70 17.96
CA VAL A 86 -20.54 22.79 18.93
C VAL A 86 -19.70 23.98 18.45
N ARG A 87 -20.08 25.20 18.86
CA ARG A 87 -19.34 26.41 18.50
C ARG A 87 -17.95 26.51 19.14
N SER A 88 -17.77 25.90 20.32
CA SER A 88 -16.53 26.05 21.11
C SER A 88 -15.44 25.05 20.73
N GLY A 89 -15.75 24.01 19.96
CA GLY A 89 -14.81 22.97 19.50
C GLY A 89 -14.19 22.11 20.61
N LYS A 90 -14.64 22.24 21.86
CA LYS A 90 -14.10 21.55 23.06
C LYS A 90 -14.96 20.38 23.53
N ALA A 91 -15.92 19.95 22.72
CA ALA A 91 -16.91 18.94 23.06
C ALA A 91 -16.78 17.71 22.16
N HIS A 92 -17.54 16.66 22.48
CA HIS A 92 -17.72 15.50 21.60
C HIS A 92 -18.51 15.99 20.38
N GLU A 93 -17.96 15.77 19.19
CA GLU A 93 -18.50 16.26 17.92
C GLU A 93 -18.24 15.21 16.86
N ASP A 94 -19.17 15.10 15.92
CA ASP A 94 -18.98 14.18 14.80
C ASP A 94 -17.74 14.54 14.01
N LYS A 95 -16.98 13.51 13.70
CA LYS A 95 -15.69 13.67 13.05
C LYS A 95 -15.39 12.47 12.17
N VAL A 96 -14.92 12.75 10.97
CA VAL A 96 -14.36 11.73 10.08
C VAL A 96 -12.86 11.94 9.98
N ASP A 97 -12.10 10.92 10.32
CA ASP A 97 -10.66 10.85 10.05
C ASP A 97 -10.41 9.95 8.83
N ILE A 98 -9.70 10.48 7.84
CA ILE A 98 -9.26 9.75 6.64
C ILE A 98 -7.74 9.62 6.72
N LYS A 99 -7.24 8.39 6.78
CA LYS A 99 -5.81 8.08 6.83
C LYS A 99 -5.41 7.29 5.59
N ILE A 100 -4.38 7.76 4.88
CA ILE A 100 -3.88 7.15 3.65
C ILE A 100 -2.38 6.96 3.76
N SER A 101 -1.86 5.77 3.43
CA SER A 101 -0.43 5.49 3.46
C SER A 101 0.04 4.65 2.28
N ALA A 102 1.24 4.95 1.79
CA ALA A 102 1.99 4.14 0.83
C ALA A 102 3.20 3.46 1.52
N GLY A 103 2.99 2.88 2.71
CA GLY A 103 4.06 2.24 3.50
C GLY A 103 4.90 3.18 4.36
N GLY A 104 4.48 4.45 4.50
CA GLY A 104 5.07 5.46 5.39
C GLY A 104 4.15 5.85 6.55
N ARG A 105 4.48 6.95 7.25
CA ARG A 105 3.56 7.58 8.20
C ARG A 105 2.30 8.03 7.45
N PRO A 106 1.07 7.66 7.89
CA PRO A 106 -0.13 8.03 7.15
C PRO A 106 -0.28 9.54 6.96
N THR A 107 -0.69 9.93 5.77
CA THR A 107 -1.28 11.22 5.47
C THR A 107 -2.68 11.25 6.07
N VAL A 108 -2.99 12.23 6.92
CA VAL A 108 -4.26 12.30 7.65
C VAL A 108 -5.03 13.56 7.26
N ALA A 109 -6.31 13.38 6.97
CA ALA A 109 -7.30 14.44 6.93
C ALA A 109 -8.35 14.19 8.01
N SER A 110 -8.93 15.28 8.53
CA SER A 110 -9.99 15.24 9.52
C SER A 110 -11.07 16.24 9.15
N VAL A 111 -12.32 15.79 9.16
CA VAL A 111 -13.49 16.59 8.78
C VAL A 111 -14.50 16.54 9.92
N LYS A 112 -14.85 17.70 10.45
CA LYS A 112 -16.07 17.87 11.25
C LYS A 112 -17.14 18.48 10.33
N PRO A 113 -18.24 17.78 10.03
CA PRO A 113 -19.21 18.21 9.02
C PRO A 113 -20.02 19.42 9.48
N GLY A 114 -20.22 20.40 8.60
CA GLY A 114 -20.98 21.60 8.90
C GLY A 114 -22.47 21.34 9.11
N ASN A 115 -23.09 22.14 9.97
CA ASN A 115 -24.54 22.13 10.17
C ASN A 115 -25.07 23.55 10.47
N ALA A 116 -26.34 23.67 10.86
CA ALA A 116 -26.95 24.97 11.18
C ALA A 116 -26.30 25.71 12.38
N ILE A 117 -25.55 25.00 13.24
CA ILE A 117 -24.97 25.52 14.48
C ILE A 117 -23.51 25.95 14.27
N ALA A 118 -22.74 25.15 13.54
CA ALA A 118 -21.31 25.35 13.33
C ALA A 118 -20.91 25.09 11.87
N LYS A 119 -19.99 25.90 11.36
CA LYS A 119 -19.38 25.66 10.05
C LYS A 119 -18.52 24.39 10.09
N ALA A 120 -18.33 23.81 8.91
CA ALA A 120 -17.38 22.72 8.72
C ALA A 120 -15.99 23.12 9.22
N ALA A 121 -15.29 22.17 9.83
CA ALA A 121 -13.90 22.33 10.24
C ALA A 121 -13.08 21.20 9.60
N ILE A 122 -12.22 21.57 8.65
CA ILE A 122 -11.47 20.62 7.83
C ILE A 122 -9.97 20.85 8.09
N THR A 123 -9.30 19.80 8.58
CA THR A 123 -7.84 19.72 8.63
C THR A 123 -7.39 18.79 7.53
N LYS A 124 -6.53 19.27 6.62
CA LYS A 124 -6.11 18.50 5.45
C LYS A 124 -4.63 18.69 5.12
N PRO A 125 -4.01 17.73 4.42
CA PRO A 125 -2.66 17.88 3.90
C PRO A 125 -2.55 19.05 2.91
N PRO A 126 -1.35 19.62 2.71
CA PRO A 126 -1.14 20.66 1.71
C PRO A 126 -1.59 20.18 0.32
N ARG A 127 -2.22 21.08 -0.46
CA ARG A 127 -2.68 20.83 -1.84
C ARG A 127 -3.79 19.80 -2.01
N SER A 128 -4.22 19.10 -0.96
CA SER A 128 -5.44 18.31 -1.03
C SER A 128 -6.66 19.22 -1.12
N ALA A 129 -7.72 18.76 -1.78
CA ALA A 129 -9.04 19.40 -1.76
C ALA A 129 -9.97 18.51 -0.95
N ILE A 130 -10.75 19.10 -0.03
CA ILE A 130 -11.75 18.37 0.76
C ILE A 130 -12.90 19.33 0.98
N ALA A 131 -14.12 18.83 0.78
CA ALA A 131 -15.36 19.54 1.01
C ALA A 131 -16.38 18.59 1.63
N ASP A 132 -17.34 19.16 2.36
CA ASP A 132 -18.46 18.43 2.95
C ASP A 132 -19.78 19.09 2.56
N SER A 133 -20.84 18.29 2.55
CA SER A 133 -22.19 18.78 2.33
C SER A 133 -23.19 18.02 3.20
N LEU A 134 -24.06 18.76 3.89
CA LEU A 134 -25.12 18.20 4.70
C LEU A 134 -26.22 17.60 3.81
N GLN A 135 -26.67 16.39 4.15
CA GLN A 135 -27.71 15.66 3.44
C GLN A 135 -28.94 15.47 4.33
N PRO A 136 -30.12 15.13 3.76
CA PRO A 136 -31.31 14.88 4.57
C PRO A 136 -31.17 13.74 5.60
N LYS A 137 -30.20 12.84 5.41
CA LYS A 137 -29.92 11.68 6.27
C LYS A 137 -28.40 11.55 6.48
N GLY A 138 -27.79 12.54 7.13
CA GLY A 138 -26.36 12.57 7.39
C GLY A 138 -25.61 13.57 6.52
N PHE A 139 -24.46 13.19 5.99
CA PHE A 139 -23.59 14.10 5.23
C PHE A 139 -22.72 13.37 4.22
N GLN A 140 -22.11 14.14 3.32
CA GLN A 140 -21.17 13.66 2.32
C GLN A 140 -19.84 14.38 2.47
N ILE A 141 -18.76 13.67 2.11
CA ILE A 141 -17.43 14.23 1.98
C ILE A 141 -16.89 13.85 0.62
N GLU A 142 -16.34 14.83 -0.07
CA GLU A 142 -15.47 14.62 -1.21
C GLU A 142 -14.05 15.01 -0.84
N ALA A 143 -13.09 14.20 -1.25
CA ALA A 143 -11.68 14.46 -0.98
C ALA A 143 -10.82 14.08 -2.18
N LYS A 144 -9.88 14.94 -2.55
CA LYS A 144 -8.84 14.69 -3.55
C LYS A 144 -7.46 14.84 -2.91
N PHE A 145 -6.67 13.78 -2.97
CA PHE A 145 -5.31 13.70 -2.45
C PHE A 145 -4.34 13.53 -3.61
N PRO A 146 -3.60 14.58 -4.01
CA PRO A 146 -2.54 14.43 -5.00
C PRO A 146 -1.52 13.39 -4.53
N ALA A 147 -1.08 12.50 -5.41
CA ALA A 147 -0.14 11.44 -5.07
C ALA A 147 1.16 11.99 -4.44
N THR A 148 1.58 13.19 -4.86
CA THR A 148 2.73 13.93 -4.30
C THR A 148 2.59 14.32 -2.81
N THR A 149 1.38 14.24 -2.25
CA THR A 149 1.07 14.54 -0.84
C THR A 149 0.96 13.27 0.02
N LEU A 150 0.95 12.10 -0.62
CA LEU A 150 0.86 10.81 0.06
C LEU A 150 2.24 10.39 0.54
N ALA A 151 2.40 10.27 1.86
CA ALA A 151 3.67 9.90 2.45
C ALA A 151 4.08 8.47 2.08
N GLY A 152 5.31 8.33 1.60
CA GLY A 152 5.87 7.07 1.11
C GLY A 152 5.52 6.74 -0.34
N PHE A 153 4.68 7.55 -1.00
CA PHE A 153 4.28 7.30 -2.38
C PHE A 153 5.44 7.51 -3.35
N SER A 154 5.46 6.65 -4.36
CA SER A 154 6.38 6.66 -5.50
C SER A 154 5.67 6.12 -6.74
N ALA A 155 6.28 6.31 -7.91
CA ALA A 155 5.78 5.74 -9.16
C ALA A 155 5.68 4.19 -9.14
N SER A 156 6.33 3.53 -8.18
CA SER A 156 6.33 2.06 -8.04
C SER A 156 5.36 1.55 -6.98
N THR A 157 4.66 2.46 -6.29
CA THR A 157 3.73 2.11 -5.22
C THR A 157 2.58 1.28 -5.82
N PRO A 158 2.40 0.01 -5.43
CA PRO A 158 1.39 -0.85 -6.06
C PRO A 158 0.01 -0.69 -5.42
N SER A 159 -0.05 -0.13 -4.21
CA SER A 159 -1.26 -0.06 -3.41
C SER A 159 -1.15 1.02 -2.34
N LEU A 160 -2.29 1.51 -1.87
CA LEU A 160 -2.42 2.39 -0.72
C LEU A 160 -3.18 1.69 0.40
N THR A 161 -2.81 1.93 1.64
CA THR A 161 -3.66 1.59 2.79
C THR A 161 -4.59 2.76 3.05
N LEU A 162 -5.90 2.49 3.17
CA LEU A 162 -6.94 3.46 3.50
C LEU A 162 -7.60 3.06 4.83
N GLU A 163 -7.76 4.02 5.73
CA GLU A 163 -8.60 3.91 6.91
C GLU A 163 -9.53 5.13 6.98
N ILE A 164 -10.81 4.89 7.19
CA ILE A 164 -11.84 5.91 7.41
C ILE A 164 -12.46 5.58 8.76
N ALA A 165 -12.33 6.49 9.72
CA ALA A 165 -12.97 6.38 11.02
C ALA A 165 -14.03 7.48 11.12
N PHE A 166 -15.29 7.07 11.25
CA PHE A 166 -16.39 7.95 11.61
C PHE A 166 -16.63 7.84 13.11
N HIS A 167 -16.40 8.94 13.80
CA HIS A 167 -16.68 9.13 15.21
C HIS A 167 -18.06 9.77 15.31
N ASP A 168 -19.06 8.97 15.67
CA ASP A 168 -20.44 9.39 15.87
C ASP A 168 -20.64 9.78 17.34
N SER A 169 -20.98 11.05 17.58
CA SER A 169 -21.20 11.59 18.90
C SER A 169 -22.68 11.78 19.18
N ASP A 170 -23.20 11.04 20.14
CA ASP A 170 -24.61 11.11 20.52
C ASP A 170 -25.00 12.38 21.31
N GLN A 171 -24.05 13.18 21.76
CA GLN A 171 -24.33 14.46 22.41
C GLN A 171 -23.05 15.25 22.61
N ALA A 172 -23.20 16.56 22.75
CA ALA A 172 -22.06 17.46 22.90
C ALA A 172 -21.25 17.23 24.20
N THR A 173 -21.88 16.74 25.27
CA THR A 173 -21.28 16.67 26.62
C THR A 173 -21.25 15.25 27.17
N GLY A 174 -20.24 14.47 26.77
CA GLY A 174 -20.03 13.08 27.21
C GLY A 174 -21.05 12.10 26.63
N GLY A 175 -20.89 10.80 26.81
CA GLY A 175 -21.82 9.80 26.25
C GLY A 175 -21.09 8.61 25.65
N ASP A 176 -21.86 7.67 25.13
CA ASP A 176 -21.33 6.60 24.30
C ASP A 176 -21.04 7.20 22.92
N ASP A 177 -19.77 7.19 22.52
CA ASP A 177 -19.36 7.51 21.15
C ASP A 177 -19.29 6.18 20.39
N THR A 178 -19.93 6.12 19.22
CA THR A 178 -19.82 4.96 18.34
C THR A 178 -18.79 5.24 17.26
N ASP A 179 -17.75 4.42 17.22
CA ASP A 179 -16.72 4.50 16.18
C ASP A 179 -17.00 3.46 15.10
N LEU A 180 -17.30 3.93 13.88
CA LEU A 180 -17.38 3.10 12.69
C LEU A 180 -16.10 3.22 11.89
N VAL A 181 -15.34 2.13 11.80
CA VAL A 181 -14.05 2.09 11.10
C VAL A 181 -14.15 1.23 9.84
N TYR A 182 -13.81 1.82 8.70
CA TYR A 182 -13.56 1.12 7.45
C TYR A 182 -12.07 1.13 7.14
N ALA A 183 -11.46 -0.05 7.01
CA ALA A 183 -10.07 -0.20 6.58
C ALA A 183 -10.01 -1.06 5.31
N ALA A 184 -9.18 -0.64 4.35
CA ALA A 184 -8.99 -1.37 3.09
C ALA A 184 -7.60 -1.13 2.50
N THR A 185 -7.20 -2.01 1.59
CA THR A 185 -6.08 -1.78 0.66
C THR A 185 -6.64 -1.38 -0.69
N ILE A 186 -6.28 -0.20 -1.17
CA ILE A 186 -6.58 0.26 -2.54
C ILE A 186 -5.48 -0.25 -3.46
N GLU A 187 -5.84 -1.06 -4.44
CA GLU A 187 -4.95 -1.51 -5.50
C GLU A 187 -4.83 -0.44 -6.59
N LEU A 188 -3.61 -0.03 -6.93
CA LEU A 188 -3.34 0.94 -7.99
C LEU A 188 -3.15 0.18 -9.31
N GLY A 189 -4.24 0.10 -10.09
CA GLY A 189 -4.34 -0.78 -11.26
C GLY A 189 -3.21 -0.60 -12.27
N ASP A 190 -2.85 0.65 -12.58
CA ASP A 190 -1.77 1.00 -13.50
C ASP A 190 -0.39 0.43 -13.09
N ARG A 191 -0.19 0.13 -11.81
CA ARG A 191 1.11 -0.33 -11.28
C ARG A 191 1.18 -1.83 -11.04
N LYS A 192 0.08 -2.49 -10.71
CA LYS A 192 0.05 -3.96 -10.63
C LYS A 192 0.24 -4.58 -12.00
N ASP A 193 -0.40 -4.00 -13.00
CA ASP A 193 -0.30 -4.43 -14.40
C ASP A 193 1.17 -4.40 -14.87
N LEU A 194 1.95 -3.41 -14.44
CA LEU A 194 3.39 -3.33 -14.77
C LEU A 194 4.24 -4.49 -14.22
N LEU A 195 3.90 -5.04 -13.04
CA LEU A 195 4.61 -6.22 -12.55
C LEU A 195 4.23 -7.47 -13.32
N ASP A 196 2.95 -7.65 -13.63
CA ASP A 196 2.53 -8.79 -14.43
C ASP A 196 3.11 -8.72 -15.86
N ASP A 197 3.18 -7.52 -16.44
CA ASP A 197 3.83 -7.26 -17.73
C ASP A 197 5.34 -7.48 -17.68
N PHE A 198 6.02 -7.05 -16.62
CA PHE A 198 7.44 -7.34 -16.40
C PHE A 198 7.65 -8.87 -16.38
N LEU A 199 6.93 -9.58 -15.51
CA LEU A 199 7.07 -11.04 -15.35
C LEU A 199 6.80 -11.77 -16.67
N LYS A 200 5.75 -11.37 -17.39
CA LYS A 200 5.43 -11.90 -18.72
C LYS A 200 6.56 -11.65 -19.72
N THR A 201 7.12 -10.43 -19.73
CA THR A 201 8.21 -10.03 -20.64
C THR A 201 9.47 -10.87 -20.40
N VAL A 202 9.83 -11.08 -19.14
CA VAL A 202 11.00 -11.87 -18.75
C VAL A 202 10.71 -13.36 -18.60
N LYS A 203 9.49 -13.79 -18.96
CA LYS A 203 8.99 -15.17 -18.93
C LYS A 203 9.11 -15.82 -17.55
N LEU A 204 8.91 -15.04 -16.49
CA LEU A 204 8.85 -15.50 -15.11
C LEU A 204 7.39 -15.66 -14.67
N LYS A 205 7.16 -16.61 -13.76
CA LYS A 205 5.93 -16.71 -12.98
C LYS A 205 6.15 -16.02 -11.63
N ARG A 206 5.05 -15.69 -10.94
CA ARG A 206 5.09 -15.16 -9.57
C ARG A 206 5.93 -16.03 -8.61
N ASN A 207 5.83 -17.36 -8.74
CA ASN A 207 6.61 -18.29 -7.90
C ASN A 207 8.10 -18.38 -8.26
N ASP A 208 8.54 -17.78 -9.36
CA ASP A 208 9.97 -17.70 -9.74
C ASP A 208 10.67 -16.49 -9.09
N VAL A 209 9.89 -15.58 -8.51
CA VAL A 209 10.38 -14.35 -7.87
C VAL A 209 10.99 -14.69 -6.50
N ARG A 210 12.23 -14.26 -6.30
CA ARG A 210 13.01 -14.45 -5.07
C ARG A 210 13.21 -13.16 -4.27
N LEU A 211 13.08 -12.01 -4.93
CA LEU A 211 13.11 -10.69 -4.33
C LEU A 211 11.98 -9.87 -4.95
N ASP A 212 11.15 -9.26 -4.12
CA ASP A 212 10.13 -8.29 -4.51
C ASP A 212 9.98 -7.30 -3.36
N THR A 213 10.56 -6.11 -3.51
CA THR A 213 10.64 -5.14 -2.41
C THR A 213 10.63 -3.71 -2.93
N LEU A 214 10.18 -2.78 -2.09
CA LEU A 214 10.29 -1.34 -2.34
C LEU A 214 11.55 -0.80 -1.66
N ALA A 215 12.43 -0.18 -2.44
CA ALA A 215 13.67 0.42 -1.94
C ALA A 215 14.06 1.69 -2.70
N GLU A 216 14.74 2.61 -2.02
CA GLU A 216 15.31 3.81 -2.66
C GLU A 216 16.59 3.38 -3.40
N VAL A 217 16.49 3.10 -4.69
CA VAL A 217 17.63 2.66 -5.52
C VAL A 217 17.97 3.68 -6.60
N ASP A 218 17.06 4.61 -6.91
CA ASP A 218 17.23 5.67 -7.90
C ASP A 218 17.31 7.07 -7.25
N PRO A 219 18.50 7.67 -7.12
CA PRO A 219 18.66 8.94 -6.42
C PRO A 219 18.10 10.15 -7.21
N ASP A 220 17.75 9.98 -8.49
CA ASP A 220 17.21 11.06 -9.32
C ASP A 220 15.67 11.11 -9.33
N ARG A 221 15.01 10.08 -8.77
CA ARG A 221 13.55 10.02 -8.61
C ARG A 221 13.18 10.16 -7.14
N LYS A 222 11.92 10.50 -6.90
CA LYS A 222 11.37 10.59 -5.54
C LYS A 222 10.66 9.32 -5.17
N GLY A 223 11.01 8.80 -4.00
CA GLY A 223 10.36 7.65 -3.38
C GLY A 223 10.94 6.33 -3.87
N LYS A 224 10.47 5.23 -3.27
CA LYS A 224 11.07 3.92 -3.46
C LYS A 224 10.67 3.26 -4.78
N GLU A 225 11.62 2.66 -5.47
CA GLU A 225 11.36 1.80 -6.62
C GLU A 225 11.01 0.37 -6.19
N ARG A 226 10.29 -0.37 -7.05
CA ARG A 226 10.06 -1.80 -6.83
C ARG A 226 11.16 -2.60 -7.51
N VAL A 227 12.01 -3.24 -6.70
CA VAL A 227 13.08 -4.12 -7.17
C VAL A 227 12.57 -5.55 -7.16
N VAL A 228 12.69 -6.21 -8.31
CA VAL A 228 12.21 -7.58 -8.51
C VAL A 228 13.35 -8.43 -9.05
N ALA A 229 13.60 -9.59 -8.47
CA ALA A 229 14.56 -10.54 -9.00
C ALA A 229 13.99 -11.96 -9.00
N GLY A 230 14.24 -12.69 -10.08
CA GLY A 230 13.77 -14.05 -10.27
C GLY A 230 14.44 -14.68 -11.48
N GLY A 231 14.51 -16.02 -11.50
CA GLY A 231 15.23 -16.72 -12.57
C GLY A 231 16.69 -16.28 -12.68
N ASN A 232 17.05 -15.72 -13.83
CA ASN A 232 18.33 -15.07 -14.13
C ASN A 232 18.19 -13.58 -14.42
N VAL A 233 17.15 -12.92 -13.90
CA VAL A 233 16.84 -11.52 -14.22
C VAL A 233 16.70 -10.69 -12.95
N ILE A 234 17.17 -9.45 -13.03
CA ILE A 234 16.90 -8.38 -12.07
C ILE A 234 16.15 -7.29 -12.81
N GLY A 235 15.05 -6.81 -12.25
CA GLY A 235 14.24 -5.73 -12.77
C GLY A 235 14.00 -4.65 -11.74
N VAL A 236 13.78 -3.43 -12.23
CA VAL A 236 13.34 -2.28 -11.46
C VAL A 236 12.07 -1.78 -12.13
N ILE A 237 10.99 -1.66 -11.36
CA ILE A 237 9.67 -1.26 -11.83
C ILE A 237 9.32 0.08 -11.21
N THR A 238 8.90 1.00 -12.05
CA THR A 238 8.47 2.38 -11.75
C THR A 238 7.18 2.66 -12.53
N ASP A 239 7.11 3.77 -13.25
CA ASP A 239 6.12 4.02 -14.29
C ASP A 239 6.36 3.18 -15.57
N LYS A 240 7.57 2.63 -15.69
CA LYS A 240 8.01 1.64 -16.66
C LYS A 240 8.91 0.63 -15.96
N PHE A 241 9.30 -0.45 -16.63
CA PHE A 241 10.29 -1.38 -16.09
C PHE A 241 11.55 -1.42 -16.95
N ALA A 242 12.70 -1.60 -16.28
CA ALA A 242 13.98 -1.93 -16.90
C ALA A 242 14.52 -3.20 -16.25
N PHE A 243 15.31 -3.97 -16.99
CA PHE A 243 15.85 -5.22 -16.48
C PHE A 243 17.20 -5.59 -17.11
N VAL A 244 17.97 -6.38 -16.37
CA VAL A 244 19.23 -6.97 -16.83
C VAL A 244 19.18 -8.48 -16.68
N SER A 245 19.79 -9.18 -17.64
CA SER A 245 20.03 -10.61 -17.52
C SER A 245 21.35 -10.85 -16.79
N LEU A 246 21.29 -11.62 -15.71
CA LEU A 246 22.44 -12.13 -15.00
C LEU A 246 23.15 -13.17 -15.88
N PRO A 247 24.48 -13.18 -15.91
CA PRO A 247 25.23 -14.07 -16.78
C PRO A 247 25.36 -15.46 -16.13
N ALA A 248 24.23 -16.07 -15.78
CA ALA A 248 24.09 -17.38 -15.18
C ALA A 248 23.50 -18.35 -16.21
N ALA A 249 24.01 -19.58 -16.29
CA ALA A 249 23.50 -20.56 -17.25
C ALA A 249 22.07 -21.03 -16.91
N LYS A 250 21.75 -21.07 -15.61
CA LYS A 250 20.44 -21.47 -15.08
C LYS A 250 20.10 -20.67 -13.81
N PRO A 251 18.82 -20.54 -13.43
CA PRO A 251 18.40 -19.85 -12.20
C PRO A 251 19.04 -20.36 -10.91
N ALA A 252 19.43 -21.63 -10.85
CA ALA A 252 20.11 -22.21 -9.69
C ALA A 252 21.54 -21.66 -9.49
N ASP A 253 22.12 -21.05 -10.52
CA ASP A 253 23.45 -20.45 -10.45
C ASP A 253 23.39 -18.98 -10.00
N VAL A 254 22.20 -18.39 -9.87
CA VAL A 254 22.00 -17.13 -9.15
C VAL A 254 21.91 -17.47 -7.66
N LEU A 255 23.00 -17.25 -6.95
CA LEU A 255 23.20 -17.68 -5.57
C LEU A 255 22.48 -16.76 -4.58
N ALA A 256 22.49 -15.45 -4.85
CA ALA A 256 21.79 -14.46 -4.06
C ALA A 256 21.49 -13.21 -4.90
N VAL A 257 20.38 -12.54 -4.61
CA VAL A 257 20.13 -11.15 -5.02
C VAL A 257 19.63 -10.41 -3.80
N GLU A 258 20.28 -9.30 -3.46
CA GLU A 258 20.01 -8.54 -2.26
C GLU A 258 20.20 -7.04 -2.49
N LEU A 259 19.70 -6.24 -1.55
CA LEU A 259 19.92 -4.80 -1.52
C LEU A 259 21.01 -4.49 -0.51
N LEU A 260 22.05 -3.77 -0.95
CA LEU A 260 23.12 -3.30 -0.07
C LEU A 260 22.95 -1.82 0.19
N PRO A 261 23.07 -1.34 1.44
CA PRO A 261 22.98 0.08 1.73
C PRO A 261 24.14 0.84 1.07
N LEU A 262 23.82 1.98 0.46
CA LEU A 262 24.77 2.91 -0.13
C LEU A 262 24.71 4.25 0.60
N GLY A 263 25.76 4.54 1.38
CA GLY A 263 25.86 5.77 2.15
C GLY A 263 24.83 5.88 3.28
N ASN A 264 24.61 7.12 3.77
CA ASN A 264 23.86 7.37 5.00
C ASN A 264 22.41 7.84 4.76
N ARG A 265 21.93 7.84 3.52
CA ARG A 265 20.62 8.41 3.14
C ARG A 265 19.52 7.36 2.91
N GLY A 266 19.78 6.10 3.29
CA GLY A 266 18.85 5.01 3.04
C GLY A 266 18.79 4.54 1.58
N GLN A 267 19.65 5.09 0.72
CA GLN A 267 19.84 4.61 -0.64
C GLN A 267 20.40 3.18 -0.61
N SER A 268 20.00 2.36 -1.56
CA SER A 268 20.51 1.01 -1.74
C SER A 268 21.04 0.80 -3.16
N ILE A 269 21.94 -0.16 -3.32
CA ILE A 269 22.33 -0.72 -4.62
C ILE A 269 21.87 -2.17 -4.69
N VAL A 270 21.67 -2.67 -5.91
CA VAL A 270 21.34 -4.07 -6.11
C VAL A 270 22.63 -4.88 -6.23
N ALA A 271 22.74 -5.95 -5.45
CA ALA A 271 23.85 -6.87 -5.51
C ALA A 271 23.37 -8.26 -5.92
N ALA A 272 24.11 -8.92 -6.81
CA ALA A 272 23.86 -10.31 -7.16
C ALA A 272 25.14 -11.13 -7.06
N ARG A 273 25.03 -12.29 -6.44
CA ARG A 273 26.07 -13.31 -6.45
C ARG A 273 25.70 -14.38 -7.46
N VAL A 274 26.55 -14.57 -8.46
CA VAL A 274 26.28 -15.45 -9.60
C VAL A 274 27.43 -16.43 -9.78
N ARG A 275 27.11 -17.71 -9.92
CA ARG A 275 28.06 -18.73 -10.37
C ARG A 275 28.06 -18.80 -11.89
N GLN A 276 29.25 -18.83 -12.46
CA GLN A 276 29.47 -19.07 -13.89
C GLN A 276 30.30 -20.34 -14.07
N ALA A 277 29.85 -21.21 -14.97
CA ALA A 277 30.61 -22.36 -15.40
C ALA A 277 31.11 -22.14 -16.84
N GLY A 278 32.35 -22.53 -17.11
CA GLY A 278 32.92 -22.53 -18.45
C GLY A 278 33.98 -23.62 -18.60
N ASN A 279 34.61 -23.69 -19.78
CA ASN A 279 35.59 -24.73 -20.10
C ASN A 279 36.84 -24.73 -19.19
N GLY A 280 37.09 -23.62 -18.47
CA GLY A 280 38.21 -23.47 -17.53
C GLY A 280 37.86 -23.67 -16.05
N GLY A 281 36.64 -24.11 -15.72
CA GLY A 281 36.19 -24.29 -14.34
C GLY A 281 34.97 -23.43 -13.98
N THR A 282 34.79 -23.15 -12.69
CA THR A 282 33.69 -22.31 -12.19
C THR A 282 34.23 -21.06 -11.52
N ARG A 283 33.47 -19.97 -11.58
CA ARG A 283 33.75 -18.76 -10.80
C ARG A 283 32.49 -18.22 -10.18
N GLU A 284 32.62 -17.51 -9.08
CA GLU A 284 31.54 -16.74 -8.47
C GLU A 284 31.84 -15.25 -8.63
N LEU A 285 30.84 -14.52 -9.12
CA LEU A 285 30.90 -13.08 -9.33
C LEU A 285 29.96 -12.40 -8.34
N LEU A 286 30.44 -11.33 -7.71
CA LEU A 286 29.62 -10.30 -7.10
C LEU A 286 29.43 -9.18 -8.11
N MET A 287 28.19 -8.99 -8.56
CA MET A 287 27.82 -7.95 -9.50
C MET A 287 26.96 -6.91 -8.79
N LEU A 288 27.26 -5.63 -9.01
CA LEU A 288 26.61 -4.50 -8.36
C LEU A 288 25.98 -3.59 -9.42
N TRP A 289 24.76 -3.13 -9.16
CA TRP A 289 24.05 -2.15 -9.99
C TRP A 289 23.51 -1.01 -9.14
N THR A 290 23.53 0.18 -9.73
CA THR A 290 22.74 1.33 -9.28
C THR A 290 21.55 1.49 -10.22
N VAL A 291 20.58 2.31 -9.83
CA VAL A 291 19.55 2.79 -10.74
C VAL A 291 19.78 4.27 -11.03
N TRP A 292 19.56 4.68 -12.28
CA TRP A 292 19.50 6.07 -12.70
C TRP A 292 18.35 6.22 -13.69
N SER A 293 17.42 7.13 -13.42
CA SER A 293 16.28 7.45 -14.29
C SER A 293 15.47 6.20 -14.68
N GLY A 294 15.33 5.27 -13.74
CA GLY A 294 14.65 4.00 -13.86
C GLY A 294 15.39 2.95 -14.69
N GLN A 295 16.70 3.13 -14.97
CA GLN A 295 17.54 2.16 -15.67
C GLN A 295 18.57 1.53 -14.73
N LEU A 296 18.79 0.22 -14.88
CA LEU A 296 19.84 -0.51 -14.14
C LEU A 296 21.20 -0.27 -14.79
N GLU A 297 22.09 0.41 -14.07
CA GLU A 297 23.44 0.74 -14.53
C GLU A 297 24.48 -0.10 -13.77
N PRO A 298 25.38 -0.81 -14.46
CA PRO A 298 26.40 -1.63 -13.80
C PRO A 298 27.41 -0.75 -13.07
N LEU A 299 27.63 -1.03 -11.78
CA LEU A 299 28.65 -0.36 -10.97
C LEU A 299 29.96 -1.14 -10.94
N ALA A 300 29.89 -2.44 -10.67
CA ALA A 300 31.06 -3.28 -10.52
C ALA A 300 30.74 -4.75 -10.80
N SER A 301 31.76 -5.50 -11.20
CA SER A 301 31.72 -6.97 -11.27
C SER A 301 33.03 -7.51 -10.72
N ILE A 302 32.97 -8.18 -9.59
CA ILE A 302 34.12 -8.64 -8.81
C ILE A 302 34.09 -10.17 -8.79
N GLU A 303 35.19 -10.81 -9.19
CA GLU A 303 35.35 -12.26 -9.01
C GLU A 303 35.68 -12.53 -7.53
N THR A 304 34.78 -13.20 -6.82
CA THR A 304 34.96 -13.50 -5.38
C THR A 304 35.49 -14.91 -5.15
N ARG A 305 35.31 -15.79 -6.13
CA ARG A 305 35.78 -17.17 -6.05
C ARG A 305 36.08 -17.73 -7.44
N LYS A 306 37.10 -18.56 -7.55
CA LYS A 306 37.42 -19.32 -8.77
C LYS A 306 37.83 -20.74 -8.43
N GLN A 307 37.27 -21.71 -9.12
CA GLN A 307 37.65 -23.11 -9.03
C GLN A 307 38.17 -23.60 -10.38
N VAL A 308 39.38 -24.16 -10.39
CA VAL A 308 40.03 -24.74 -11.58
C VAL A 308 40.51 -26.15 -11.22
N GLY A 309 39.81 -27.17 -11.71
CA GLY A 309 40.05 -28.56 -11.30
C GLY A 309 39.76 -28.76 -9.81
N ALA A 310 40.74 -29.29 -9.06
CA ALA A 310 40.67 -29.46 -7.61
C ALA A 310 41.08 -28.19 -6.82
N ASN A 311 41.60 -27.16 -7.48
CA ASN A 311 42.09 -25.95 -6.82
C ASN A 311 40.98 -24.90 -6.70
N VAL A 312 40.91 -24.24 -5.55
CA VAL A 312 39.97 -23.15 -5.26
C VAL A 312 40.77 -21.91 -4.84
N LEU A 313 40.43 -20.77 -5.42
CA LEU A 313 40.90 -19.43 -5.07
C LEU A 313 39.70 -18.63 -4.53
N GLU A 314 39.86 -18.04 -3.36
CA GLU A 314 38.84 -17.19 -2.69
C GLU A 314 39.50 -15.84 -2.35
N ALA A 315 38.75 -14.76 -2.56
CA ALA A 315 39.19 -13.38 -2.32
C ALA A 315 38.66 -12.85 -0.99
#